data_AF-S9PMF8-F1
#
_entry.id   AF-S9PMF8-F1
#
_cell.length_a   1.000
_cell.length_b   1.000
_cell.length_c   1.000
_cell.angle_alpha   90.00
_cell.angle_beta   90.00
_cell.angle_gamma   90.00
#
_symmetry.space_group_name_H-M   'P 1'
#
loop_
_entity.id
_entity.type
_entity.pdbx_description
1 polymer ?
#
loop_
_entity_poly.entity_id
_entity_poly.type
_entity_poly.pdbx_seq_one_letter_code
_entity_poly.pdbx_strand_id
1 'polypeptide(L)'
;MSSNQYVVGGKHVEKRPRNIKSINSVATCEKHRQSVVKDLSRKITKIQSAQLPDYQIRDLNDAINQLMREKHAWEVQIHDLGGINYLYSKAKLFADDGEKIGEVDDYRYYGRARELPGVKELFEADMTFVPERLRKQEMQQRQLDAWYYGYTPLEEESSLQDYEKELSNQRLDRISKERPNSLENWKPILIEHVPSREEVEKILLERRKNALLHRLV
;
A
#
# COMPACT_ATOMS: atom_id res chain seq x y z
N MET A 1 -48.93 14.90 49.34
CA MET A 1 -48.48 15.29 47.99
C MET A 1 -47.34 14.37 47.60
N SER A 2 -47.64 13.31 46.85
CA SER A 2 -46.65 12.28 46.49
C SER A 2 -46.17 12.55 45.06
N SER A 3 -44.89 12.88 44.95
CA SER A 3 -44.20 13.19 43.70
C SER A 3 -43.89 11.91 42.93
N ASN A 4 -44.62 11.66 41.84
CA ASN A 4 -44.23 10.65 40.85
C ASN A 4 -43.10 11.22 39.98
N GLN A 5 -41.85 10.87 40.31
CA GLN A 5 -40.73 11.01 39.38
C GLN A 5 -40.81 9.88 38.34
N TYR A 6 -41.04 10.25 37.07
CA TYR A 6 -40.90 9.33 35.96
C TYR A 6 -39.41 9.11 35.68
N VAL A 7 -38.90 7.91 35.96
CA VAL A 7 -37.58 7.48 35.51
C VAL A 7 -37.69 7.18 34.01
N VAL A 8 -37.13 8.06 33.19
CA VAL A 8 -37.03 7.89 31.74
C VAL A 8 -36.10 6.70 31.47
N GLY A 9 -36.67 5.54 31.17
CA GLY A 9 -35.94 4.35 30.76
C GLY A 9 -35.22 4.59 29.44
N GLY A 10 -33.91 4.82 29.49
CA GLY A 10 -33.06 4.84 28.30
C GLY A 10 -33.14 3.49 27.59
N LYS A 11 -33.55 3.49 26.32
CA LYS A 11 -33.55 2.26 25.49
C LYS A 11 -32.14 1.69 25.45
N HIS A 12 -31.99 0.43 25.86
CA HIS A 12 -30.72 -0.27 25.81
C HIS A 12 -30.20 -0.29 24.37
N VAL A 13 -29.01 0.25 24.13
CA VAL A 13 -28.38 0.23 22.80
C VAL A 13 -27.98 -1.21 22.51
N GLU A 14 -28.69 -1.86 21.59
CA GLU A 14 -28.33 -3.19 21.11
C GLU A 14 -26.91 -3.15 20.55
N LYS A 15 -26.01 -3.94 21.16
CA LYS A 15 -24.63 -4.05 20.72
C LYS A 15 -24.63 -4.70 19.34
N ARG A 16 -23.83 -4.14 18.43
CA ARG A 16 -23.64 -4.70 17.08
C ARG A 16 -23.04 -6.10 17.21
N PRO A 17 -23.61 -7.12 16.53
CA PRO A 17 -23.09 -8.47 16.61
C PRO A 17 -21.75 -8.58 15.88
N ARG A 18 -20.87 -9.43 16.39
CA ARG A 18 -19.54 -9.65 15.79
C ARG A 18 -19.61 -10.36 14.43
N ASN A 19 -20.60 -11.23 14.25
CA ASN A 19 -20.77 -11.99 13.01
C ASN A 19 -21.96 -11.45 12.21
N ILE A 20 -21.67 -10.64 11.20
CA ILE A 20 -22.67 -9.97 10.35
C ILE A 20 -23.55 -10.98 9.61
N LYS A 21 -22.96 -12.09 9.15
CA LYS A 21 -23.65 -13.13 8.37
C LYS A 21 -24.70 -13.93 9.15
N SER A 22 -24.73 -13.79 10.47
CA SER A 22 -25.72 -14.47 11.32
C SER A 22 -27.13 -13.85 11.20
N ILE A 23 -27.22 -12.63 10.68
CA ILE A 23 -28.48 -11.91 10.55
C ILE A 23 -29.02 -12.04 9.12
N ASN A 24 -30.24 -12.57 9.02
CA ASN A 24 -30.92 -12.83 7.75
C ASN A 24 -32.05 -11.83 7.45
N SER A 25 -32.28 -10.83 8.33
CA SER A 25 -33.32 -9.83 8.11
C SER A 25 -32.73 -8.50 7.61
N VAL A 26 -33.15 -8.09 6.40
CA VAL A 26 -32.71 -6.85 5.76
C VAL A 26 -32.94 -5.63 6.66
N ALA A 27 -34.12 -5.51 7.26
CA ALA A 27 -34.47 -4.38 8.12
C ALA A 27 -33.56 -4.25 9.35
N THR A 28 -33.10 -5.37 9.91
CA THR A 28 -32.14 -5.34 11.02
C THR A 28 -30.74 -4.98 10.56
N CYS A 29 -30.29 -5.49 9.41
CA CYS A 29 -29.01 -5.11 8.80
C CYS A 29 -28.95 -3.61 8.48
N GLU A 30 -30.03 -3.03 7.95
CA GLU A 30 -30.12 -1.60 7.68
C GLU A 30 -30.02 -0.75 8.95
N LYS A 31 -30.67 -1.16 10.05
CA LYS A 31 -30.54 -0.48 11.35
C LYS A 31 -29.11 -0.49 11.86
N HIS A 32 -28.41 -1.63 11.75
CA HIS A 32 -27.00 -1.72 12.13
C HIS A 32 -26.10 -0.87 11.22
N ARG A 33 -26.33 -0.87 9.90
CA ARG A 33 -25.63 0.00 8.95
C ARG A 33 -25.80 1.48 9.32
N GLN A 34 -27.02 1.92 9.62
CA GLN A 34 -27.28 3.30 10.05
C GLN A 34 -26.56 3.64 11.36
N SER A 35 -26.50 2.70 12.30
CA SER A 35 -25.76 2.86 13.56
C SER A 35 -24.26 3.05 13.29
N VAL A 36 -23.66 2.21 12.42
CA VAL A 36 -22.26 2.34 12.00
C VAL A 36 -22.00 3.70 11.34
N VAL A 37 -22.88 4.15 10.46
CA VAL A 37 -22.75 5.46 9.79
C VAL A 37 -22.79 6.62 10.79
N LYS A 38 -23.67 6.56 11.80
CA LYS A 38 -23.71 7.58 12.86
C LYS A 38 -22.41 7.60 13.69
N ASP A 39 -21.86 6.43 14.01
CA ASP A 39 -20.58 6.32 14.71
C ASP A 39 -19.43 6.87 13.87
N LEU A 40 -19.44 6.56 12.57
CA LEU A 40 -18.47 7.05 11.59
C LEU A 40 -18.50 8.58 11.52
N SER A 41 -19.69 9.19 11.31
CA SER A 41 -19.83 10.65 11.26
C SER A 41 -19.30 11.32 12.52
N ARG A 42 -19.62 10.79 13.71
CA ARG A 42 -19.09 11.32 14.98
C ARG A 42 -17.57 11.29 15.06
N LYS A 43 -16.94 10.20 14.59
CA LYS A 43 -15.48 10.08 14.59
C LYS A 43 -14.81 10.98 13.55
N ILE A 44 -15.39 11.09 12.35
CA ILE A 44 -14.89 12.00 11.30
C ILE A 44 -14.91 13.45 11.82
N THR A 45 -16.04 13.90 12.37
CA THR A 45 -16.13 15.24 12.97
C THR A 45 -15.12 15.42 14.09
N LYS A 46 -14.87 14.39 14.91
CA LYS A 46 -13.87 14.46 15.99
C LYS A 46 -12.44 14.60 15.45
N ILE A 47 -12.06 13.87 14.39
CA ILE A 47 -10.73 14.01 13.77
C ILE A 47 -10.56 15.39 13.12
N GLN A 48 -11.63 15.95 12.55
CA GLN A 48 -11.59 17.26 11.90
C GLN A 48 -11.54 18.44 12.88
N SER A 49 -12.24 18.35 14.02
CA SER A 49 -12.43 19.50 14.93
C SER A 49 -11.43 19.61 16.08
N ALA A 50 -10.80 18.50 16.49
CA ALA A 50 -10.04 18.48 17.74
C ALA A 50 -8.52 18.50 17.52
N GLN A 51 -7.82 19.39 18.24
CA GLN A 51 -6.37 19.36 18.38
C GLN A 51 -5.94 18.25 19.33
N LEU A 52 -6.09 17.01 18.90
CA LEU A 52 -5.65 15.82 19.63
C LEU A 52 -4.15 15.57 19.37
N PRO A 53 -3.46 14.90 20.31
CA PRO A 53 -2.10 14.44 20.06
C PRO A 53 -2.07 13.33 19.00
N ASP A 54 -0.94 13.20 18.31
CA ASP A 54 -0.76 12.34 17.15
C ASP A 54 -1.17 10.87 17.36
N TYR A 55 -0.88 10.30 18.54
CA TYR A 55 -1.27 8.92 18.85
C TYR A 55 -2.79 8.73 18.86
N GLN A 56 -3.55 9.71 19.36
CA GLN A 56 -5.02 9.62 19.36
C GLN A 56 -5.59 9.80 17.95
N ILE A 57 -4.92 10.60 17.11
CA ILE A 57 -5.32 10.74 15.70
C ILE A 57 -5.14 9.40 14.98
N ARG A 58 -4.05 8.67 15.24
CA ARG A 58 -3.83 7.31 14.70
C ARG A 58 -4.92 6.34 15.16
N ASP A 59 -5.19 6.29 16.46
CA ASP A 59 -6.24 5.41 17.02
C ASP A 59 -7.63 5.73 16.44
N LEU A 60 -7.93 7.02 16.24
CA LEU A 60 -9.18 7.44 15.63
C LEU A 60 -9.24 7.05 14.15
N ASN A 61 -8.13 7.17 13.41
CA ASN A 61 -8.04 6.76 12.00
C ASN A 61 -8.25 5.24 11.85
N ASP A 62 -7.62 4.45 12.72
CA ASP A 62 -7.81 3.00 12.78
C ASP A 62 -9.26 2.63 13.10
N ALA A 63 -9.86 3.33 14.08
CA ALA A 63 -11.27 3.14 14.41
C ALA A 63 -12.21 3.50 13.24
N ILE A 64 -11.89 4.53 12.46
CA ILE A 64 -12.66 4.91 11.26
C ILE A 64 -12.51 3.84 10.17
N ASN A 65 -11.28 3.40 9.87
CA ASN A 65 -11.03 2.32 8.91
C ASN A 65 -11.76 1.03 9.29
N GLN A 66 -11.78 0.69 10.59
CA GLN A 66 -12.51 -0.45 11.09
C GLN A 66 -14.04 -0.31 10.87
N LEU A 67 -14.61 0.87 11.16
CA LEU A 67 -16.02 1.13 10.91
C LEU A 67 -16.36 1.16 9.42
N MET A 68 -15.45 1.61 8.56
CA MET A 68 -15.63 1.61 7.10
C MET A 68 -15.68 0.18 6.54
N ARG A 69 -14.79 -0.71 7.01
CA ARG A 69 -14.84 -2.14 6.68
C ARG A 69 -16.12 -2.79 7.18
N GLU A 70 -16.53 -2.47 8.41
CA GLU A 70 -17.78 -2.99 8.97
C GLU A 70 -19.00 -2.49 8.18
N LYS A 71 -19.03 -1.21 7.80
CA LYS A 71 -20.08 -0.62 6.95
C LYS A 71 -20.16 -1.36 5.62
N HIS A 72 -19.02 -1.58 4.96
CA HIS A 72 -18.95 -2.32 3.71
C HIS A 72 -19.47 -3.76 3.87
N ALA A 73 -19.08 -4.45 4.95
CA ALA A 73 -19.57 -5.80 5.22
C ALA A 73 -21.09 -5.85 5.46
N TRP A 74 -21.67 -4.84 6.12
CA TRP A 74 -23.12 -4.69 6.23
C TRP A 74 -23.78 -4.43 4.87
N GLU A 75 -23.18 -3.60 4.02
CA GLU A 75 -23.69 -3.30 2.67
C GLU A 75 -23.67 -4.53 1.76
N VAL A 76 -22.62 -5.35 1.83
CA VAL A 76 -22.54 -6.65 1.15
C VAL A 76 -23.62 -7.61 1.66
N GLN A 77 -23.79 -7.74 2.98
CA GLN A 77 -24.82 -8.62 3.55
C GLN A 77 -26.23 -8.17 3.13
N ILE A 78 -26.52 -6.86 3.10
CA ILE A 78 -27.81 -6.35 2.65
C ILE A 78 -28.03 -6.69 1.17
N HIS A 79 -27.01 -6.54 0.34
CA HIS A 79 -27.06 -6.93 -1.07
C HIS A 79 -27.33 -8.44 -1.22
N ASP A 80 -26.62 -9.29 -0.49
CA ASP A 80 -26.75 -10.76 -0.55
C ASP A 80 -28.13 -11.24 -0.10
N LEU A 81 -28.78 -10.51 0.83
CA LEU A 81 -30.16 -10.77 1.26
C LEU A 81 -31.23 -10.22 0.29
N GLY A 82 -30.82 -9.63 -0.85
CA GLY A 82 -31.74 -9.06 -1.85
C GLY A 82 -32.25 -7.65 -1.51
N GLY A 83 -31.59 -6.95 -0.60
CA GLY A 83 -31.88 -5.57 -0.25
C GLY A 83 -31.28 -4.55 -1.22
N ILE A 84 -31.35 -3.27 -0.86
CA ILE A 84 -30.85 -2.17 -1.70
C ILE A 84 -29.33 -2.30 -1.88
N ASN A 85 -28.85 -2.18 -3.13
CA ASN A 85 -27.43 -2.20 -3.44
C ASN A 85 -26.76 -0.85 -3.12
N TYR A 86 -26.21 -0.74 -1.91
CA TYR A 86 -25.46 0.43 -1.47
C TYR A 86 -24.06 0.54 -2.11
N LEU A 87 -23.50 -0.55 -2.68
CA LEU A 87 -22.18 -0.55 -3.33
C LEU A 87 -22.19 0.23 -4.65
N TYR A 88 -23.32 0.18 -5.37
CA TYR A 88 -23.50 0.84 -6.66
C TYR A 88 -23.91 2.30 -6.52
N SER A 89 -24.48 2.70 -5.38
CA SER A 89 -24.95 4.07 -5.19
C SER A 89 -23.77 5.04 -5.20
N LYS A 90 -23.67 5.85 -6.28
CA LYS A 90 -22.61 6.80 -6.58
C LYS A 90 -22.46 7.92 -5.52
N ALA A 91 -23.41 8.03 -4.59
CA ALA A 91 -23.32 8.88 -3.41
C ALA A 91 -22.38 8.26 -2.38
N LYS A 92 -21.09 8.28 -2.71
CA LYS A 92 -19.99 7.88 -1.83
C LYS A 92 -19.83 8.98 -0.77
N LEU A 93 -20.80 9.08 0.14
CA LEU A 93 -20.96 10.14 1.17
C LEU A 93 -19.74 10.35 2.09
N PHE A 94 -18.69 9.52 1.96
CA PHE A 94 -17.46 9.56 2.76
C PHE A 94 -16.20 9.23 1.94
N ALA A 95 -16.29 9.18 0.61
CA ALA A 95 -15.10 8.85 -0.19
C ALA A 95 -14.15 10.02 -0.37
N ASP A 96 -14.66 11.24 -0.22
CA ASP A 96 -13.90 12.47 -0.38
C ASP A 96 -13.07 12.80 0.88
N ASP A 97 -13.47 12.27 2.04
CA ASP A 97 -12.81 12.56 3.32
C ASP A 97 -11.53 11.73 3.56
N GLY A 98 -11.36 10.62 2.83
CA GLY A 98 -10.32 9.63 3.08
C GLY A 98 -9.43 9.36 1.87
N GLU A 99 -8.17 9.77 1.97
CA GLU A 99 -7.18 9.54 0.93
C GLU A 99 -6.38 8.26 1.21
N LYS A 100 -6.00 7.56 0.14
CA LYS A 100 -5.19 6.35 0.21
C LYS A 100 -3.76 6.66 -0.22
N ILE A 101 -2.79 6.01 0.40
CA ILE A 101 -1.38 6.09 -0.02
C ILE A 101 -1.16 4.98 -1.05
N GLY A 102 -0.75 5.34 -2.26
CA GLY A 102 -0.56 4.40 -3.35
C GLY A 102 -1.81 3.60 -3.79
N GLU A 103 -1.55 2.50 -4.50
CA GLU A 103 -2.60 1.70 -5.16
C GLU A 103 -2.97 0.41 -4.40
N VAL A 104 -2.07 -0.12 -3.57
CA VAL A 104 -2.14 -1.52 -3.06
C VAL A 104 -2.90 -1.66 -1.74
N ASP A 105 -2.94 -0.64 -0.89
CA ASP A 105 -3.57 -0.73 0.43
C ASP A 105 -4.96 -0.06 0.45
N ASP A 106 -5.92 -0.75 1.07
CA ASP A 106 -7.29 -0.25 1.32
C ASP A 106 -7.37 0.66 2.55
N TYR A 107 -6.25 0.83 3.26
CA TYR A 107 -6.14 1.76 4.37
C TYR A 107 -6.22 3.22 3.92
N ARG A 108 -7.05 4.01 4.61
CA ARG A 108 -7.28 5.42 4.29
C ARG A 108 -6.93 6.33 5.47
N TYR A 109 -6.44 7.52 5.16
CA TYR A 109 -6.16 8.57 6.13
C TYR A 109 -7.23 9.65 6.02
N TYR A 110 -7.93 9.88 7.13
CA TYR A 110 -9.06 10.80 7.19
C TYR A 110 -8.68 12.11 7.88
N GLY A 111 -9.10 13.24 7.31
CA GLY A 111 -8.89 14.57 7.89
C GLY A 111 -7.44 14.80 8.34
N ARG A 112 -7.26 15.16 9.62
CA ARG A 112 -5.95 15.47 10.22
C ARG A 112 -4.99 14.28 10.28
N ALA A 113 -5.46 13.04 10.09
CA ALA A 113 -4.56 11.89 10.01
C ALA A 113 -3.59 11.98 8.84
N ARG A 114 -3.90 12.77 7.79
CA ARG A 114 -3.00 13.05 6.66
C ARG A 114 -1.82 13.95 7.03
N GLU A 115 -1.96 14.77 8.08
CA GLU A 115 -0.92 15.71 8.53
C GLU A 115 0.09 15.07 9.50
N LEU A 116 -0.10 13.81 9.86
CA LEU A 116 0.79 13.12 10.78
C LEU A 116 2.21 13.03 10.22
N PRO A 117 3.25 13.20 11.07
CA PRO A 117 4.64 13.01 10.65
C PRO A 117 4.84 11.62 10.02
N GLY A 118 5.54 11.55 8.88
CA GLY A 118 5.73 10.34 8.07
C GLY A 118 4.59 10.06 7.08
N VAL A 119 3.33 10.16 7.49
CA VAL A 119 2.16 10.01 6.58
C VAL A 119 2.12 11.17 5.59
N LYS A 120 2.35 12.39 6.08
CA LYS A 120 2.43 13.60 5.26
C LYS A 120 3.52 13.50 4.19
N GLU A 121 4.70 12.99 4.56
CA GLU A 121 5.82 12.83 3.63
C GLU A 121 5.50 11.83 2.52
N LEU A 122 4.76 10.76 2.84
CA LEU A 122 4.30 9.79 1.84
C LEU A 122 3.31 10.41 0.85
N PHE A 123 2.36 11.22 1.33
CA PHE A 123 1.44 11.93 0.44
C PHE A 123 2.16 12.98 -0.42
N GLU A 124 3.09 13.73 0.15
CA GLU A 124 3.89 14.70 -0.61
C GLU A 124 4.78 13.99 -1.65
N ALA A 125 5.40 12.86 -1.29
CA ALA A 125 6.15 12.02 -2.23
C ALA A 125 5.25 11.50 -3.36
N ASP A 126 4.07 10.97 -3.05
CA ASP A 126 3.09 10.55 -4.06
C ASP A 126 2.68 11.71 -4.99
N MET A 127 2.54 12.93 -4.46
CA MET A 127 2.25 14.14 -5.26
C MET A 127 3.43 14.57 -6.16
N THR A 128 4.68 14.31 -5.75
CA THR A 128 5.85 14.57 -6.63
C THR A 128 5.95 13.58 -7.78
N PHE A 129 5.33 12.40 -7.67
CA PHE A 129 5.18 11.51 -8.80
C PHE A 129 4.14 12.10 -9.76
N VAL A 130 4.61 12.95 -10.67
CA VAL A 130 3.83 13.33 -11.85
C VAL A 130 3.38 12.02 -12.51
N PRO A 131 2.06 11.77 -12.64
CA PRO A 131 1.54 10.56 -13.24
C PRO A 131 2.24 10.29 -14.57
N GLU A 132 2.63 9.05 -14.83
CA GLU A 132 3.40 8.71 -16.03
C GLU A 132 2.73 9.22 -17.33
N ARG A 133 1.40 9.24 -17.35
CA ARG A 133 0.60 9.84 -18.43
C ARG A 133 0.86 11.33 -18.62
N LEU A 134 0.88 12.11 -17.53
CA LEU A 134 1.16 13.54 -17.58
C LEU A 134 2.62 13.79 -17.98
N ARG A 135 3.59 13.02 -17.46
CA ARG A 135 4.99 13.11 -17.91
C ARG A 135 5.14 12.81 -19.39
N LYS A 136 4.48 11.77 -19.89
CA LYS A 136 4.50 11.40 -21.32
C LYS A 136 3.87 12.49 -22.19
N GLN A 137 2.73 13.05 -21.76
CA GLN A 137 2.06 14.13 -22.47
C GLN A 137 2.89 15.41 -22.49
N GLU A 138 3.50 15.77 -21.36
CA GLU A 138 4.40 16.92 -21.26
C GLU A 138 5.63 16.72 -22.17
N MET A 139 6.26 15.55 -22.15
CA MET A 139 7.38 15.20 -23.03
C MET A 139 7.00 15.27 -24.51
N GLN A 140 5.80 14.84 -24.89
CA GLN A 140 5.31 14.92 -26.27
C GLN A 140 5.02 16.36 -26.72
N GLN A 141 4.67 17.25 -25.79
CA GLN A 141 4.45 18.67 -26.08
C GLN A 141 5.75 19.47 -26.20
N ARG A 142 6.85 18.96 -25.63
CA ARG A 142 8.17 19.59 -25.79
C ARG A 142 8.62 19.45 -27.25
N GLN A 143 8.96 20.57 -27.86
CA GLN A 143 9.65 20.58 -29.15
C GLN A 143 11.11 20.20 -28.90
N LEU A 144 11.40 18.90 -28.97
CA LEU A 144 12.73 18.35 -28.77
C LEU A 144 13.38 18.13 -30.14
N ASP A 145 14.61 18.60 -30.28
CA ASP A 145 15.40 18.42 -31.51
C ASP A 145 15.75 16.95 -31.74
N ALA A 146 16.03 16.59 -32.99
CA ALA A 146 16.42 15.24 -33.39
C ALA A 146 17.61 14.68 -32.57
N TRP A 147 18.51 15.58 -32.14
CA TRP A 147 19.62 15.27 -31.25
C TRP A 147 19.19 14.61 -29.93
N TYR A 148 18.05 15.03 -29.34
CA TYR A 148 17.53 14.45 -28.09
C TYR A 148 17.18 12.96 -28.23
N TYR A 149 16.77 12.54 -29.42
CA TYR A 149 16.46 11.15 -29.74
C TYR A 149 17.67 10.35 -30.24
N GLY A 150 18.88 10.92 -30.15
CA GLY A 150 20.11 10.28 -30.59
C GLY A 150 20.33 10.30 -32.11
N TYR A 151 19.58 11.14 -32.84
CA TYR A 151 19.90 11.37 -34.25
C TYR A 151 21.04 12.37 -34.36
N THR A 152 22.26 11.87 -34.37
CA THR A 152 23.45 12.61 -34.75
C THR A 152 23.75 12.43 -36.24
N PRO A 153 24.32 13.44 -36.92
CA PRO A 153 24.88 13.26 -38.25
C PRO A 153 25.95 12.17 -38.26
N LEU A 154 26.06 11.44 -39.37
CA LEU A 154 26.98 10.29 -39.52
C LEU A 154 28.46 10.68 -39.29
N GLU A 155 28.83 11.92 -39.64
CA GLU A 155 30.19 12.46 -39.45
C GLU A 155 30.55 12.61 -37.96
N GLU A 156 29.62 13.12 -37.15
CA GLU A 156 29.80 13.28 -35.70
C GLU A 156 29.81 11.92 -34.99
N GLU A 157 28.96 10.99 -35.42
CA GLU A 157 28.86 9.64 -34.87
C GLU A 157 30.20 8.86 -35.00
N SER A 158 30.86 8.96 -36.15
CA SER A 158 32.18 8.34 -36.34
C SER A 158 33.23 8.92 -35.37
N SER A 159 33.24 10.23 -35.20
CA SER A 159 34.19 10.90 -34.29
C SER A 159 33.94 10.54 -32.81
N LEU A 160 32.68 10.35 -32.42
CA LEU A 160 32.30 9.93 -31.08
C LEU A 160 32.74 8.49 -30.81
N GLN A 161 32.56 7.58 -31.78
CA GLN A 161 33.00 6.19 -31.65
C GLN A 161 34.52 6.08 -31.48
N ASP A 162 35.29 6.87 -32.24
CA ASP A 162 36.74 6.90 -32.12
C ASP A 162 37.18 7.41 -30.73
N TYR A 163 36.53 8.47 -30.25
CA TYR A 163 36.78 9.01 -28.91
C TYR A 163 36.44 8.00 -27.80
N GLU A 164 35.29 7.34 -27.87
CA GLU A 164 34.88 6.31 -26.92
C GLU A 164 35.86 5.14 -26.90
N LYS A 165 36.34 4.74 -28.09
CA LYS A 165 37.32 3.66 -28.24
C LYS A 165 38.65 4.04 -27.60
N GLU A 166 39.15 5.25 -27.84
CA GLU A 166 40.36 5.75 -27.16
C GLU A 166 40.21 5.78 -25.65
N LEU A 167 39.08 6.28 -25.14
CA LEU A 167 38.80 6.32 -23.71
C LEU A 167 38.73 4.92 -23.09
N SER A 168 38.13 3.96 -23.82
CA SER A 168 38.04 2.57 -23.41
C SER A 168 39.42 1.93 -23.29
N ASN A 169 40.29 2.17 -24.27
CA ASN A 169 41.66 1.68 -24.29
C ASN A 169 42.47 2.28 -23.14
N GLN A 170 42.34 3.59 -22.89
CA GLN A 170 42.99 4.24 -21.75
C GLN A 170 42.52 3.66 -20.40
N ARG A 171 41.23 3.33 -20.26
CA ARG A 171 40.71 2.65 -19.07
C ARG A 171 41.29 1.26 -18.92
N LEU A 172 41.34 0.47 -19.99
CA LEU A 172 41.94 -0.86 -20.00
C LEU A 172 43.42 -0.80 -19.63
N ASP A 173 44.16 0.18 -20.15
CA ASP A 173 45.58 0.40 -19.83
C ASP A 173 45.79 0.81 -18.36
N ARG A 174 44.87 1.60 -17.78
CA ARG A 174 44.92 1.90 -16.34
C ARG A 174 44.64 0.66 -15.51
N ILE A 175 43.61 -0.11 -15.86
CA ILE A 175 43.25 -1.35 -15.16
C ILE A 175 44.39 -2.36 -15.22
N SER A 176 45.01 -2.53 -16.40
CA SER A 176 46.13 -3.45 -16.58
C SER A 176 47.37 -3.05 -15.77
N LYS A 177 47.62 -1.74 -15.62
CA LYS A 177 48.71 -1.20 -14.79
C LYS A 177 48.43 -1.28 -13.28
N GLU A 178 47.20 -1.00 -12.85
CA GLU A 178 46.83 -1.01 -11.42
C GLU A 178 46.65 -2.42 -10.88
N ARG A 179 46.29 -3.39 -11.72
CA ARG A 179 46.03 -4.77 -11.32
C ARG A 179 46.65 -5.79 -12.28
N PRO A 180 47.99 -5.86 -12.38
CA PRO A 180 48.65 -6.82 -13.26
C PRO A 180 48.34 -8.29 -12.89
N ASN A 181 48.04 -8.56 -11.61
CA ASN A 181 47.85 -9.92 -11.06
C ASN A 181 46.46 -10.17 -10.45
N SER A 182 45.43 -9.38 -10.73
CA SER A 182 44.09 -9.61 -10.12
C SER A 182 43.45 -10.95 -10.48
N LEU A 183 43.99 -11.66 -11.47
CA LEU A 183 43.52 -12.97 -11.92
C LEU A 183 44.32 -14.16 -11.36
N GLU A 184 45.41 -13.95 -10.60
CA GLU A 184 46.17 -15.08 -10.01
C GLU A 184 45.32 -15.93 -9.06
N ASN A 185 44.36 -15.30 -8.39
CA ASN A 185 43.42 -15.95 -7.47
C ASN A 185 42.05 -16.21 -8.11
N TRP A 186 41.87 -15.85 -9.38
CA TRP A 186 40.63 -16.08 -10.09
C TRP A 186 40.55 -17.55 -10.48
N LYS A 187 39.88 -18.32 -9.62
CA LYS A 187 39.51 -19.70 -9.94
C LYS A 187 38.10 -19.68 -10.52
N PRO A 188 37.87 -20.26 -11.71
CA PRO A 188 36.51 -20.46 -12.19
C PRO A 188 35.74 -21.28 -11.15
N ILE A 189 34.50 -20.90 -10.88
CA ILE A 189 33.62 -21.66 -10.00
C ILE A 189 33.28 -22.96 -10.74
N LEU A 190 34.03 -24.02 -10.42
CA LEU A 190 33.73 -25.38 -10.85
C LEU A 190 32.65 -25.93 -9.91
N ILE A 191 31.43 -26.00 -10.42
CA ILE A 191 30.35 -26.72 -9.75
C ILE A 191 30.59 -28.20 -10.05
N GLU A 192 31.40 -28.87 -9.22
CA GLU A 192 31.78 -30.28 -9.42
C GLU A 192 30.59 -31.23 -9.33
N HIS A 193 29.61 -30.93 -8.48
CA HIS A 193 28.43 -31.76 -8.27
C HIS A 193 27.17 -30.91 -8.21
N VAL A 194 26.29 -31.10 -9.19
CA VAL A 194 24.93 -30.58 -9.17
C VAL A 194 24.06 -31.64 -8.50
N PRO A 195 23.50 -31.39 -7.30
CA PRO A 195 22.74 -32.39 -6.59
C PRO A 195 21.53 -32.88 -7.39
N SER A 196 21.31 -34.19 -7.39
CA SER A 196 20.12 -34.77 -7.99
C SER A 196 18.87 -34.45 -7.15
N ARG A 197 17.67 -34.57 -7.76
CA ARG A 197 16.40 -34.30 -7.06
C ARG A 197 16.26 -35.12 -5.76
N GLU A 198 16.66 -36.39 -5.78
CA GLU A 198 16.59 -37.27 -4.61
C GLU A 198 17.54 -36.83 -3.49
N GLU A 199 18.72 -36.33 -3.84
CA GLU A 199 19.68 -35.78 -2.88
C GLU A 199 19.16 -34.50 -2.23
N VAL A 200 18.54 -33.62 -3.03
CA VAL A 200 17.89 -32.40 -2.52
C VAL A 200 16.75 -32.76 -1.56
N GLU A 201 15.92 -33.74 -1.90
CA GLU A 201 14.83 -34.20 -1.03
C GLU A 201 15.37 -34.74 0.31
N LYS A 202 16.45 -35.53 0.30
CA LYS A 202 17.11 -36.00 1.54
C LYS A 202 17.66 -34.85 2.38
N ILE A 203 18.38 -33.90 1.77
CA ILE A 203 18.94 -32.72 2.46
C ILE A 203 17.83 -31.89 3.11
N LEU A 204 16.70 -31.71 2.41
CA LEU A 204 15.55 -30.97 2.93
C LEU A 204 14.87 -31.70 4.11
N LEU A 205 14.75 -33.02 4.04
CA LEU A 205 14.24 -33.84 5.14
C LEU A 205 15.15 -33.76 6.37
N GLU A 206 16.47 -33.85 6.19
CA GLU A 206 17.44 -33.70 7.28
C GLU A 206 17.41 -32.32 7.92
N ARG A 207 17.34 -31.25 7.11
CA ARG A 207 17.18 -29.88 7.62
C ARG A 207 15.89 -29.73 8.43
N ARG A 208 14.77 -30.29 7.95
CA ARG A 208 13.49 -30.26 8.66
C ARG A 208 13.56 -31.04 9.97
N LYS A 209 14.19 -32.22 9.98
CA LYS A 209 14.40 -33.04 11.17
C LYS A 209 15.25 -32.28 12.21
N ASN A 210 16.34 -31.67 11.79
CA ASN A 210 17.23 -30.90 12.67
C ASN A 210 16.55 -29.64 13.24
N ALA A 211 15.75 -28.94 12.42
CA ALA A 211 14.97 -27.79 12.88
C ALA A 211 13.90 -28.18 13.92
N LEU A 212 13.27 -29.35 13.75
CA LEU A 212 12.32 -29.88 14.74
C LEU A 212 13.03 -30.30 16.05
N LEU A 213 14.19 -30.94 15.96
CA LEU A 213 14.99 -31.30 17.14
C LEU A 213 15.45 -30.06 17.91
N HIS A 214 15.93 -29.03 17.21
CA HIS A 214 16.31 -27.75 17.83
C HIS A 214 15.10 -27.02 18.47
N ARG A 215 13.87 -27.30 18.03
CA ARG A 215 12.66 -26.73 18.64
C ARG A 215 12.19 -27.49 19.89
N LEU A 216 12.68 -28.72 20.09
CA LEU A 216 12.36 -29.56 21.24
C LEU A 216 13.34 -29.40 22.41
N VAL A 217 14.54 -28.89 22.14
CA VAL A 217 15.53 -28.41 23.14
C VAL A 217 15.22 -26.97 23.50
#